data_AF-A0A317Q676-F1
#
_entry.id   AF-A0A317Q676-F1
#
_cell.length_a   1.000
_cell.length_b   1.000
_cell.length_c   1.000
_cell.angle_alpha   90.00
_cell.angle_beta   90.00
_cell.angle_gamma   90.00
#
_symmetry.space_group_name_H-M   'P 1'
#
loop_
_entity.id
_entity.type
_entity.pdbx_description
1 polymer ?
#
loop_
_entity_poly.entity_id
_entity_poly.type
_entity_poly.pdbx_seq_one_letter_code
_entity_poly.pdbx_strand_id
1 'polypeptide(L)'
;MQDRTSGNFLHQQVTPVIDLTDPQAVWTDLIKCEQTHTINLRQSASQKHHISLRGMPLLQRITNPAQVPLVLHLDLHAKKQTAAASIHIEGPINHVDLSWQGGDYLHQRSLKTDYKQLLVVPFTVLDNPNVAAQLQQLCERSLVIIYQANSRASSHASTYEHPPRTELTLDFRGDIVLHGLSDITALHLKHNNFVQAINCQKLMYVNGIAEQVRLNNCGENQLVFTGIQYLIDLTDCCIHRLTIENAELLGVRGKSYLDRADIPTHTKMTTMSMINGDVFPRINEGTLQQLLTQFEKAPAQQRDQAIRQLLGTVGNAAHSKAQLYGIRLLADLAKREPQYHSQILQARDDMLKTASNNMPSQHTHREWRFPADLELEGWQADVQLWCELTKTHPKEVDKYYRHHLLRLAHKPRVYYALVTVLLQNQQYQRLVLVLRNIDAEQRFNRVRRMALNSEVVMKAMRRLVLSIDRWPSSLARTVISHLFKRCDASDLPLLGNKLLSQAPQLTRKIALQMASQRPECRTTFMALALGTTPTKELSNV
;
A
#
# COMPACT_ATOMS: atom_id res chain seq x y z
N MET A 1 13.35 18.55 -38.62
CA MET A 1 13.99 18.60 -39.95
C MET A 1 15.48 18.70 -39.72
N GLN A 2 16.26 17.69 -40.14
CA GLN A 2 17.72 17.72 -40.06
C GLN A 2 18.25 18.75 -41.06
N ASP A 3 19.17 19.61 -40.63
CA ASP A 3 19.97 20.43 -41.53
C ASP A 3 20.95 19.49 -42.25
N ARG A 4 20.63 19.09 -43.48
CA ARG A 4 21.43 18.16 -44.30
C ARG A 4 22.49 18.88 -45.15
N THR A 5 22.88 20.10 -44.78
CA THR A 5 23.78 20.94 -45.58
C THR A 5 25.19 20.38 -45.73
N SER A 6 25.71 19.64 -44.75
CA SER A 6 27.03 18.98 -44.82
C SER A 6 27.08 17.68 -44.00
N GLY A 7 27.54 16.58 -44.59
CA GLY A 7 27.70 15.33 -43.85
C GLY A 7 28.37 14.22 -44.63
N ASN A 8 28.70 13.16 -43.91
CA ASN A 8 29.42 12.01 -44.43
C ASN A 8 28.45 10.86 -44.69
N PHE A 9 28.58 10.20 -45.84
CA PHE A 9 27.86 8.96 -46.15
C PHE A 9 28.85 7.87 -46.54
N LEU A 10 28.84 6.77 -45.79
CA LEU A 10 29.74 5.64 -46.01
C LEU A 10 28.90 4.36 -46.13
N HIS A 11 29.09 3.62 -47.22
CA HIS A 11 28.35 2.40 -47.50
C HIS A 11 29.29 1.26 -47.89
N GLN A 12 29.13 0.10 -47.26
CA GLN A 12 29.88 -1.13 -47.56
C GLN A 12 31.41 -0.98 -47.46
N GLN A 13 31.89 -0.10 -46.59
CA GLN A 13 33.32 0.05 -46.36
C GLN A 13 33.88 -1.17 -45.62
N VAL A 14 35.05 -1.65 -46.07
CA VAL A 14 35.67 -2.91 -45.61
C VAL A 14 36.91 -2.64 -44.75
N THR A 15 36.93 -1.54 -44.00
CA THR A 15 38.07 -1.17 -43.14
C THR A 15 37.76 -1.42 -41.67
N PRO A 16 38.74 -1.88 -40.87
CA PRO A 16 38.57 -2.08 -39.43
C PRO A 16 38.44 -0.77 -38.65
N VAL A 17 38.99 0.32 -39.20
CA VAL A 17 38.94 1.66 -38.62
C VAL A 17 38.36 2.63 -39.64
N ILE A 18 37.47 3.50 -39.20
CA ILE A 18 36.95 4.63 -39.97
C ILE A 18 37.29 5.92 -39.21
N ASP A 19 38.12 6.77 -39.81
CA ASP A 19 38.40 8.11 -39.31
C ASP A 19 37.49 9.12 -40.02
N LEU A 20 36.68 9.85 -39.25
CA LEU A 20 35.85 10.95 -39.73
C LEU A 20 36.65 12.25 -39.57
N THR A 21 37.01 12.84 -40.71
CA THR A 21 37.94 13.98 -40.79
C THR A 21 37.35 15.21 -41.46
N ASP A 22 36.03 15.23 -41.73
CA ASP A 22 35.39 16.42 -42.29
C ASP A 22 35.02 17.40 -41.16
N PRO A 23 35.69 18.56 -41.06
CA PRO A 23 35.43 19.55 -40.02
C PRO A 23 34.10 20.30 -40.20
N GLN A 24 33.41 20.15 -41.34
CA GLN A 24 32.13 20.80 -41.60
C GLN A 24 30.95 19.83 -41.51
N ALA A 25 31.20 18.52 -41.44
CA ALA A 25 30.14 17.53 -41.33
C ALA A 25 29.34 17.73 -40.05
N VAL A 26 28.01 17.69 -40.17
CA VAL A 26 27.06 17.84 -39.06
C VAL A 26 26.27 16.54 -38.83
N TRP A 27 26.32 15.64 -39.81
CA TRP A 27 25.78 14.30 -39.74
C TRP A 27 26.72 13.28 -40.38
N THR A 28 26.57 12.02 -40.01
CA THR A 28 27.28 10.89 -40.59
C THR A 28 26.40 9.65 -40.60
N ASP A 29 26.20 9.08 -41.78
CA ASP A 29 25.48 7.81 -41.95
C ASP A 29 26.45 6.73 -42.42
N LEU A 30 26.58 5.66 -41.62
CA LEU A 30 27.37 4.48 -41.96
C LEU A 30 26.47 3.26 -42.11
N ILE A 31 26.52 2.63 -43.28
CA ILE A 31 25.62 1.54 -43.64
C ILE A 31 26.41 0.33 -44.17
N LYS A 32 26.19 -0.84 -43.55
CA LYS A 32 26.78 -2.14 -43.94
C LYS A 32 28.32 -2.15 -43.94
N CYS A 33 28.95 -1.37 -43.06
CA CYS A 33 30.40 -1.40 -42.86
C CYS A 33 30.78 -2.59 -41.96
N GLU A 34 30.68 -3.81 -42.50
CA GLU A 34 30.67 -5.05 -41.71
C GLU A 34 31.99 -5.37 -40.98
N GLN A 35 33.11 -4.86 -41.50
CA GLN A 35 34.45 -5.13 -40.95
C GLN A 35 34.91 -4.08 -39.95
N THR A 36 34.14 -3.02 -39.72
CA THR A 36 34.55 -1.89 -38.88
C THR A 36 34.40 -2.22 -37.40
N HIS A 37 35.50 -2.03 -36.67
CA HIS A 37 35.59 -2.21 -35.22
C HIS A 37 35.59 -0.87 -34.49
N THR A 38 36.19 0.16 -35.11
CA THR A 38 36.41 1.47 -34.49
C THR A 38 36.01 2.60 -35.42
N ILE A 39 35.29 3.58 -34.88
CA ILE A 39 35.02 4.87 -35.53
C ILE A 39 35.68 5.98 -34.70
N ASN A 40 36.44 6.86 -35.33
CA ASN A 40 37.08 8.00 -34.66
C ASN A 40 36.61 9.32 -35.26
N LEU A 41 36.04 10.20 -34.41
CA LEU A 41 35.64 11.56 -34.78
C LEU A 41 36.77 12.53 -34.48
N ARG A 42 37.72 12.64 -35.42
CA ARG A 42 38.89 13.53 -35.26
C ARG A 42 38.56 14.98 -35.56
N GLN A 43 37.69 15.21 -36.52
CA GLN A 43 37.22 16.54 -36.90
C GLN A 43 35.71 16.48 -37.16
N SER A 44 35.00 17.52 -36.73
CA SER A 44 33.55 17.65 -36.86
C SER A 44 33.19 19.13 -36.75
N ALA A 45 32.03 19.51 -37.28
CA ALA A 45 31.50 20.85 -37.04
C ALA A 45 31.36 21.09 -35.53
N SER A 46 31.53 22.34 -35.09
CA SER A 46 31.48 22.75 -33.66
C SER A 46 30.09 22.63 -33.01
N GLN A 47 29.12 22.07 -33.72
CA GLN A 47 27.75 21.86 -33.27
C GLN A 47 27.46 20.39 -32.95
N LYS A 48 26.19 20.06 -32.65
CA LYS A 48 25.78 18.68 -32.41
C LYS A 48 26.01 17.85 -33.67
N HIS A 49 26.67 16.70 -33.51
CA HIS A 49 26.96 15.79 -34.61
C HIS A 49 26.04 14.57 -34.55
N HIS A 50 25.28 14.35 -35.62
CA HIS A 50 24.37 13.21 -35.73
C HIS A 50 25.08 12.01 -36.34
N ILE A 51 25.03 10.84 -35.71
CA ILE A 51 25.62 9.61 -36.24
C ILE A 51 24.55 8.53 -36.32
N SER A 52 24.30 8.01 -37.53
CA SER A 52 23.43 6.85 -37.74
C SER A 52 24.27 5.66 -38.20
N LEU A 53 24.23 4.57 -37.43
CA LEU A 53 24.97 3.34 -37.72
C LEU A 53 24.00 2.21 -38.03
N ARG A 54 24.20 1.52 -39.16
CA ARG A 54 23.38 0.37 -39.55
C ARG A 54 24.22 -0.76 -40.12
N GLY A 55 24.03 -1.98 -39.61
CA GLY A 55 24.70 -3.17 -40.15
C GLY A 55 26.21 -3.17 -39.89
N MET A 56 26.61 -2.86 -38.65
CA MET A 56 28.01 -2.85 -38.19
C MET A 56 28.23 -3.88 -37.08
N PRO A 57 28.21 -5.19 -37.41
CA PRO A 57 28.24 -6.28 -36.44
C PRO A 57 29.50 -6.36 -35.56
N LEU A 58 30.64 -5.84 -36.02
CA LEU A 58 31.93 -5.91 -35.33
C LEU A 58 32.29 -4.62 -34.59
N LEU A 59 31.40 -3.62 -34.57
CA LEU A 59 31.67 -2.35 -33.91
C LEU A 59 31.87 -2.57 -32.41
N GLN A 60 32.98 -2.05 -31.88
CA GLN A 60 33.35 -2.12 -30.47
C GLN A 60 33.60 -0.75 -29.87
N ARG A 61 34.05 0.22 -30.68
CA ARG A 61 34.44 1.54 -30.15
C ARG A 61 34.05 2.70 -31.05
N ILE A 62 33.58 3.77 -30.43
CA ILE A 62 33.47 5.10 -31.04
C ILE A 62 34.24 6.07 -30.16
N THR A 63 35.25 6.74 -30.71
CA THR A 63 35.98 7.79 -29.99
C THR A 63 35.64 9.15 -30.56
N ASN A 64 35.42 10.13 -29.69
CA ASN A 64 35.14 11.51 -30.08
C ASN A 64 36.19 12.47 -29.50
N PRO A 65 37.43 12.45 -30.03
CA PRO A 65 38.45 13.41 -29.66
C PRO A 65 38.09 14.85 -30.07
N ALA A 66 37.18 15.06 -31.01
CA ALA A 66 36.67 16.39 -31.37
C ALA A 66 35.86 17.07 -30.24
N GLN A 67 35.44 16.34 -29.21
CA GLN A 67 34.69 16.87 -28.05
C GLN A 67 33.37 17.57 -28.41
N VAL A 68 32.75 17.19 -29.52
CA VAL A 68 31.45 17.72 -29.96
C VAL A 68 30.30 16.88 -29.39
N PRO A 69 29.15 17.46 -29.00
CA PRO A 69 28.02 16.66 -28.51
C PRO A 69 27.45 15.72 -29.57
N LEU A 70 27.36 14.43 -29.25
CA LEU A 70 26.86 13.40 -30.16
C LEU A 70 25.37 13.13 -29.97
N VAL A 71 24.69 12.92 -31.10
CA VAL A 71 23.36 12.34 -31.21
C VAL A 71 23.51 11.01 -31.94
N LEU A 72 23.29 9.90 -31.24
CA LEU A 72 23.61 8.57 -31.74
C LEU A 72 22.34 7.78 -32.07
N HIS A 73 22.28 7.19 -33.26
CA HIS A 73 21.23 6.27 -33.69
C HIS A 73 21.89 4.95 -34.11
N LEU A 74 21.82 3.92 -33.27
CA LEU A 74 22.50 2.64 -33.48
C LEU A 74 21.49 1.53 -33.79
N ASP A 75 21.51 1.03 -35.02
CA ASP A 75 20.78 -0.18 -35.43
C ASP A 75 21.66 -1.42 -35.22
N LEU A 76 21.32 -2.15 -34.16
CA LEU A 76 21.93 -3.39 -33.71
C LEU A 76 21.13 -4.65 -34.18
N HIS A 77 20.34 -4.57 -35.27
CA HIS A 77 19.58 -5.71 -35.82
C HIS A 77 20.40 -6.67 -36.70
N ALA A 78 21.73 -6.57 -36.75
CA ALA A 78 22.48 -7.33 -37.74
C ALA A 78 22.41 -8.85 -37.45
N LYS A 79 22.05 -9.66 -38.46
CA LYS A 79 22.05 -11.14 -38.38
C LYS A 79 23.37 -11.77 -37.92
N LYS A 80 24.47 -11.02 -38.05
CA LYS A 80 25.83 -11.38 -37.66
C LYS A 80 26.39 -10.47 -36.58
N GLN A 81 25.55 -9.67 -35.91
CA GLN A 81 26.01 -8.99 -34.71
C GLN A 81 26.41 -10.10 -33.78
N THR A 82 27.72 -10.29 -33.63
CA THR A 82 28.22 -11.23 -32.64
C THR A 82 27.64 -10.71 -31.36
N ALA A 83 26.69 -11.47 -30.78
CA ALA A 83 26.00 -11.19 -29.53
C ALA A 83 26.96 -11.19 -28.31
N ALA A 84 28.23 -10.83 -28.56
CA ALA A 84 29.42 -11.11 -27.80
C ALA A 84 30.29 -9.86 -27.60
N ALA A 85 29.95 -8.70 -28.17
CA ALA A 85 30.78 -7.49 -28.04
C ALA A 85 30.00 -6.33 -27.39
N SER A 86 30.59 -5.74 -26.36
CA SER A 86 30.17 -4.45 -25.84
C SER A 86 30.62 -3.33 -26.79
N ILE A 87 29.85 -2.24 -26.84
CA ILE A 87 30.20 -1.03 -27.59
C ILE A 87 30.53 0.07 -26.60
N HIS A 88 31.76 0.57 -26.64
CA HIS A 88 32.23 1.67 -25.82
C HIS A 88 32.30 2.96 -26.64
N ILE A 89 31.64 4.01 -26.15
CA ILE A 89 31.55 5.30 -26.82
C ILE A 89 32.10 6.37 -25.88
N GLU A 90 33.13 7.06 -26.32
CA GLU A 90 33.85 8.06 -25.53
C GLU A 90 33.62 9.46 -26.10
N GLY A 91 33.24 10.41 -25.24
CA GLY A 91 33.04 11.82 -25.56
C GLY A 91 31.65 12.34 -25.16
N PRO A 92 31.38 13.63 -25.38
CA PRO A 92 30.10 14.23 -25.01
C PRO A 92 28.92 13.59 -25.76
N ILE A 93 27.97 12.99 -25.04
CA ILE A 93 26.79 12.33 -25.62
C ILE A 93 25.52 12.99 -25.08
N ASN A 94 24.73 13.54 -26.00
CA ASN A 94 23.51 14.28 -25.69
C ASN A 94 22.26 13.41 -25.80
N HIS A 95 22.23 12.52 -26.80
CA HIS A 95 21.08 11.69 -27.14
C HIS A 95 21.51 10.35 -27.71
N VAL A 96 20.76 9.30 -27.36
CA VAL A 96 21.04 7.94 -27.79
C VAL A 96 19.72 7.26 -28.14
N ASP A 97 19.69 6.67 -29.32
CA ASP A 97 18.60 5.88 -29.87
C ASP A 97 19.20 4.55 -30.32
N LEU A 98 18.72 3.46 -29.73
CA LEU A 98 19.22 2.11 -29.96
C LEU A 98 18.08 1.22 -30.41
N SER A 99 18.33 0.39 -31.42
CA SER A 99 17.38 -0.62 -31.86
C SER A 99 18.08 -1.97 -31.98
N TRP A 100 17.51 -3.05 -31.46
CA TRP A 100 18.07 -4.41 -31.57
C TRP A 100 16.98 -5.46 -31.71
N GLN A 101 17.36 -6.70 -31.98
CA GLN A 101 16.39 -7.79 -32.10
C GLN A 101 15.65 -7.99 -30.76
N GLY A 102 14.40 -7.56 -30.72
CA GLY A 102 13.52 -7.71 -29.56
C GLY A 102 13.27 -6.45 -28.74
N GLY A 103 13.83 -5.30 -29.11
CA GLY A 103 13.54 -4.04 -28.43
C GLY A 103 14.24 -2.83 -29.02
N ASP A 104 13.77 -1.67 -28.62
CA ASP A 104 14.29 -0.36 -28.93
C ASP A 104 14.41 0.44 -27.63
N TYR A 105 15.34 1.38 -27.59
CA TYR A 105 15.53 2.23 -26.43
C TYR A 105 15.97 3.62 -26.86
N LEU A 106 15.16 4.60 -26.45
CA LEU A 106 15.42 6.01 -26.63
C LEU A 106 15.81 6.62 -25.29
N HIS A 107 17.00 7.21 -25.24
CA HIS A 107 17.46 7.99 -24.12
C HIS A 107 17.66 9.45 -24.53
N GLN A 108 16.88 10.32 -23.88
CA GLN A 108 17.05 11.75 -23.98
C GLN A 108 17.17 12.34 -22.58
N ARG A 109 18.37 12.79 -22.23
CA ARG A 109 18.62 13.40 -20.93
C ARG A 109 17.94 14.77 -20.87
N SER A 110 17.27 15.06 -19.76
CA SER A 110 16.67 16.38 -19.49
C SER A 110 17.63 17.38 -18.82
N LEU A 111 18.76 16.89 -18.30
CA LEU A 111 19.78 17.70 -17.64
C LEU A 111 20.60 18.51 -18.65
N LYS A 112 21.09 19.68 -18.22
CA LYS A 112 21.90 20.62 -19.04
C LYS A 112 23.30 20.09 -19.41
N THR A 113 23.67 18.85 -19.04
CA THR A 113 25.03 18.32 -19.17
C THR A 113 25.06 16.94 -19.82
N ASP A 114 25.85 16.81 -20.89
CA ASP A 114 26.04 15.58 -21.66
C ASP A 114 26.74 14.47 -20.85
N TYR A 115 26.55 13.21 -21.25
CA TYR A 115 27.37 12.11 -20.75
C TYR A 115 28.78 12.21 -21.32
N LYS A 116 29.78 11.72 -20.58
CA LYS A 116 31.17 11.63 -21.05
C LYS A 116 31.48 10.32 -21.75
N GLN A 117 30.68 9.30 -21.47
CA GLN A 117 30.86 7.97 -22.01
C GLN A 117 29.54 7.18 -21.96
N LEU A 118 29.39 6.27 -22.91
CA LEU A 118 28.30 5.31 -23.01
C LEU A 118 28.89 3.92 -23.20
N LEU A 119 28.40 2.96 -22.44
CA LEU A 119 28.69 1.55 -22.64
C LEU A 119 27.39 0.79 -22.94
N VAL A 120 27.32 0.15 -24.11
CA VAL A 120 26.21 -0.70 -24.52
C VAL A 120 26.65 -2.16 -24.41
N VAL A 121 26.00 -2.93 -23.53
CA VAL A 121 26.45 -4.26 -23.10
C VAL A 121 25.35 -5.29 -23.31
N PRO A 122 25.54 -6.30 -24.17
CA PRO A 122 24.70 -7.49 -24.18
C PRO A 122 24.80 -8.20 -22.82
N PHE A 123 23.68 -8.60 -22.24
CA PHE A 123 23.64 -9.27 -20.93
C PHE A 123 24.52 -10.52 -20.88
N THR A 124 24.64 -11.24 -22.00
CA THR A 124 25.45 -12.45 -22.18
C THR A 124 26.95 -12.25 -21.96
N VAL A 125 27.47 -11.01 -22.05
CA VAL A 125 28.90 -10.71 -21.89
C VAL A 125 29.22 -9.86 -20.68
N LEU A 126 28.24 -9.63 -19.81
CA LEU A 126 28.42 -8.79 -18.64
C LEU A 126 29.54 -9.30 -17.71
N ASP A 127 29.70 -10.63 -17.62
CA ASP A 127 30.72 -11.29 -16.79
C ASP A 127 32.07 -11.44 -17.49
N ASN A 128 32.21 -10.93 -18.72
CA ASN A 128 33.51 -10.90 -19.40
C ASN A 128 34.48 -10.00 -18.60
N PRO A 129 35.67 -10.47 -18.21
CA PRO A 129 36.63 -9.68 -17.41
C PRO A 129 36.97 -8.32 -18.02
N ASN A 130 37.01 -8.23 -19.35
CA ASN A 130 37.27 -6.96 -20.03
C ASN A 130 36.11 -5.97 -19.88
N VAL A 131 34.87 -6.46 -19.94
CA VAL A 131 33.66 -5.65 -19.72
C VAL A 131 33.56 -5.24 -18.26
N ALA A 132 33.83 -6.16 -17.33
CA ALA A 132 33.89 -5.85 -15.90
C ALA A 132 34.94 -4.76 -15.61
N ALA A 133 36.13 -4.85 -16.20
CA ALA A 133 37.16 -3.82 -16.07
C ALA A 133 36.73 -2.46 -16.66
N GLN A 134 36.03 -2.45 -17.80
CA GLN A 134 35.46 -1.22 -18.37
C GLN A 134 34.42 -0.59 -17.44
N LEU A 135 33.53 -1.41 -16.86
CA LEU A 135 32.51 -0.94 -15.91
C LEU A 135 33.14 -0.27 -14.67
N GLN A 136 34.25 -0.81 -14.17
CA GLN A 136 34.97 -0.24 -13.03
C GLN A 136 35.64 1.12 -13.32
N GLN A 137 35.91 1.44 -14.59
CA GLN A 137 36.50 2.72 -15.00
C GLN A 137 35.46 3.83 -15.18
N LEU A 138 34.17 3.53 -14.97
CA LEU A 138 33.10 4.48 -15.20
C LEU A 138 33.02 5.57 -14.12
N CYS A 139 32.63 6.78 -14.55
CA CYS A 139 32.38 7.92 -13.69
C CYS A 139 30.87 8.23 -13.57
N GLU A 140 30.51 9.18 -12.71
CA GLU A 140 29.10 9.59 -12.49
C GLU A 140 28.40 10.16 -13.73
N ARG A 141 29.17 10.62 -14.73
CA ARG A 141 28.64 11.11 -16.03
C ARG A 141 28.66 10.02 -17.11
N SER A 142 28.50 8.76 -16.74
CA SER A 142 28.41 7.62 -17.67
C SER A 142 26.97 7.15 -17.83
N LEU A 143 26.64 6.64 -19.01
CA LEU A 143 25.42 5.88 -19.25
C LEU A 143 25.81 4.43 -19.55
N VAL A 144 25.16 3.47 -18.90
CA VAL A 144 25.34 2.04 -19.17
C VAL A 144 24.01 1.44 -19.57
N ILE A 145 23.96 0.79 -20.72
CA ILE A 145 22.76 0.14 -21.23
C ILE A 145 23.05 -1.36 -21.32
N ILE A 146 22.41 -2.13 -20.45
CA ILE A 146 22.48 -3.58 -20.41
C ILE A 146 21.19 -4.13 -21.01
N TYR A 147 21.30 -4.92 -22.08
CA TYR A 147 20.14 -5.42 -22.80
C TYR A 147 20.22 -6.92 -23.07
N GLN A 148 19.06 -7.57 -23.13
CA GLN A 148 18.95 -8.96 -23.57
C GLN A 148 18.38 -8.98 -24.99
N ALA A 149 19.15 -9.53 -25.94
CA ALA A 149 18.68 -9.75 -27.30
C ALA A 149 17.74 -10.97 -27.35
N ASN A 150 16.60 -10.84 -28.04
CA ASN A 150 15.67 -11.95 -28.21
C ASN A 150 16.21 -12.96 -29.22
N SER A 151 16.78 -14.09 -28.75
CA SER A 151 17.06 -15.26 -29.59
C SER A 151 15.77 -16.01 -29.95
N ARG A 152 14.83 -15.37 -30.65
CA ARG A 152 13.65 -16.07 -31.20
C ARG A 152 13.99 -16.97 -32.40
N ALA A 153 15.26 -17.01 -32.83
CA ALA A 153 15.72 -17.83 -33.96
C ALA A 153 16.28 -19.21 -33.55
N SER A 154 16.31 -19.55 -32.26
CA SER A 154 16.84 -20.84 -31.82
C SER A 154 15.84 -21.63 -30.98
N SER A 155 14.70 -21.99 -31.56
CA SER A 155 13.84 -23.06 -31.03
C SER A 155 14.56 -24.43 -30.95
N HIS A 156 15.80 -24.54 -31.44
CA HIS A 156 16.63 -25.74 -31.37
C HIS A 156 18.13 -25.52 -31.03
N ALA A 157 18.56 -24.35 -30.53
CA ALA A 157 19.92 -24.24 -29.99
C ALA A 157 19.92 -24.61 -28.50
N SER A 158 20.12 -25.91 -28.26
CA SER A 158 21.01 -26.46 -27.23
C SER A 158 21.28 -25.62 -25.97
N THR A 159 20.69 -26.04 -24.85
CA THR A 159 21.32 -26.62 -23.63
C THR A 159 22.75 -26.23 -23.17
N TYR A 160 23.46 -25.28 -23.78
CA TYR A 160 24.74 -24.78 -23.32
C TYR A 160 24.76 -23.27 -23.46
N GLU A 161 24.73 -22.57 -22.33
CA GLU A 161 25.69 -21.53 -21.94
C GLU A 161 25.06 -20.59 -20.90
N HIS A 162 25.59 -20.70 -19.69
CA HIS A 162 25.29 -19.98 -18.46
C HIS A 162 23.99 -20.38 -17.71
N PRO A 163 24.08 -20.76 -16.42
CA PRO A 163 22.90 -20.92 -15.59
C PRO A 163 22.12 -19.60 -15.56
N PRO A 164 20.78 -19.64 -15.46
CA PRO A 164 19.98 -18.41 -15.39
C PRO A 164 20.46 -17.60 -14.19
N ARG A 165 21.16 -16.50 -14.48
CA ARG A 165 21.56 -15.53 -13.46
C ARG A 165 20.28 -14.86 -13.00
N THR A 166 19.90 -15.13 -11.77
CA THR A 166 18.69 -14.54 -11.15
C THR A 166 19.01 -13.24 -10.43
N GLU A 167 20.27 -13.00 -10.08
CA GLU A 167 20.70 -11.83 -9.31
C GLU A 167 21.77 -11.03 -10.07
N LEU A 168 21.58 -9.72 -10.14
CA LEU A 168 22.49 -8.78 -10.78
C LEU A 168 23.04 -7.80 -9.75
N THR A 169 24.36 -7.76 -9.59
CA THR A 169 25.05 -6.77 -8.76
C THR A 169 25.71 -5.74 -9.65
N LEU A 170 25.33 -4.47 -9.46
CA LEU A 170 25.87 -3.32 -10.17
C LEU A 170 26.81 -2.56 -9.24
N ASP A 171 28.11 -2.76 -9.49
CA ASP A 171 29.20 -2.18 -8.71
C ASP A 171 30.02 -1.19 -9.55
N PHE A 172 29.33 -0.18 -10.08
CA PHE A 172 29.93 0.93 -10.82
C PHE A 172 29.05 2.17 -10.72
N ARG A 173 29.62 3.34 -11.05
CA ARG A 173 28.92 4.64 -10.99
C ARG A 173 28.32 5.04 -12.34
N GLY A 174 27.19 5.72 -12.30
CA GLY A 174 26.56 6.35 -13.46
C GLY A 174 25.07 6.04 -13.58
N ASP A 175 24.49 6.45 -14.69
CA ASP A 175 23.09 6.17 -15.03
C ASP A 175 23.02 4.80 -15.70
N ILE A 176 22.12 3.93 -15.23
CA ILE A 176 22.04 2.53 -15.64
C ILE A 176 20.67 2.24 -16.23
N VAL A 177 20.67 1.57 -17.38
CA VAL A 177 19.47 1.11 -18.08
C VAL A 177 19.53 -0.39 -18.22
N LEU A 178 18.52 -1.09 -17.73
CA LEU A 178 18.32 -2.52 -17.88
C LEU A 178 17.13 -2.74 -18.80
N HIS A 179 17.31 -3.45 -19.92
CA HIS A 179 16.23 -3.64 -20.88
C HIS A 179 16.00 -5.12 -21.23
N GLY A 180 14.80 -5.60 -20.93
CA GLY A 180 14.32 -6.92 -21.33
C GLY A 180 15.02 -8.08 -20.63
N LEU A 181 15.60 -7.86 -19.44
CA LEU A 181 16.29 -8.90 -18.68
C LEU A 181 15.26 -9.86 -18.07
N SER A 182 14.95 -10.95 -18.78
CA SER A 182 13.80 -11.81 -18.49
C SER A 182 13.96 -12.69 -17.26
N ASP A 183 15.20 -12.98 -16.85
CA ASP A 183 15.50 -13.95 -15.78
C ASP A 183 16.01 -13.30 -14.49
N ILE A 184 16.25 -11.98 -14.51
CA ILE A 184 16.68 -11.24 -13.33
C ILE A 184 15.49 -11.08 -12.36
N THR A 185 15.67 -11.60 -11.16
CA THR A 185 14.74 -11.46 -10.03
C THR A 185 15.24 -10.48 -8.97
N ALA A 186 16.54 -10.24 -8.89
CA ALA A 186 17.13 -9.35 -7.88
C ALA A 186 18.17 -8.40 -8.48
N LEU A 187 18.14 -7.15 -8.02
CA LEU A 187 19.08 -6.11 -8.37
C LEU A 187 19.75 -5.57 -7.11
N HIS A 188 21.09 -5.57 -7.08
CA HIS A 188 21.89 -5.05 -5.98
C HIS A 188 22.73 -3.87 -6.45
N LEU A 189 22.53 -2.71 -5.83
CA LEU A 189 23.17 -1.44 -6.14
C LEU A 189 24.21 -1.12 -5.08
N LYS A 190 25.50 -1.03 -5.48
CA LYS A 190 26.60 -0.70 -4.55
C LYS A 190 26.88 0.79 -4.45
N HIS A 191 26.46 1.56 -5.44
CA HIS A 191 26.61 3.01 -5.48
C HIS A 191 25.26 3.69 -5.63
N ASN A 192 25.21 4.97 -5.23
CA ASN A 192 24.06 5.82 -5.44
C ASN A 192 23.90 6.14 -6.93
N ASN A 193 23.11 5.32 -7.63
CA ASN A 193 22.94 5.40 -9.07
C ASN A 193 21.51 5.86 -9.44
N PHE A 194 21.37 6.37 -10.67
CA PHE A 194 20.10 6.40 -11.36
C PHE A 194 19.92 5.06 -12.07
N VAL A 195 18.79 4.39 -11.85
CA VAL A 195 18.49 3.09 -12.47
C VAL A 195 17.16 3.15 -13.18
N GLN A 196 17.14 2.70 -14.43
CA GLN A 196 15.93 2.50 -15.22
C GLN A 196 15.85 1.04 -15.68
N ALA A 197 14.85 0.30 -15.23
CA ALA A 197 14.58 -1.05 -15.72
C ALA A 197 13.30 -1.07 -16.56
N ILE A 198 13.38 -1.69 -17.74
CA ILE A 198 12.31 -1.71 -18.73
C ILE A 198 12.07 -3.16 -19.16
N ASN A 199 10.82 -3.61 -19.10
CA ASN A 199 10.41 -4.97 -19.47
C ASN A 199 11.15 -6.07 -18.69
N CYS A 200 11.53 -5.81 -17.43
CA CYS A 200 12.14 -6.78 -16.52
C CYS A 200 11.05 -7.41 -15.64
N GLN A 201 10.16 -8.20 -16.24
CA GLN A 201 8.91 -8.66 -15.61
C GLN A 201 9.14 -9.48 -14.33
N LYS A 202 10.19 -10.31 -14.28
CA LYS A 202 10.53 -11.16 -13.13
C LYS A 202 11.28 -10.44 -12.01
N LEU A 203 11.61 -9.15 -12.16
CA LEU A 203 12.33 -8.40 -11.14
C LEU A 203 11.47 -8.27 -9.87
N MET A 204 11.90 -8.91 -8.78
CA MET A 204 11.19 -8.92 -7.50
C MET A 204 11.85 -8.09 -6.40
N TYR A 205 13.14 -7.81 -6.54
CA TYR A 205 13.92 -7.27 -5.44
C TYR A 205 14.91 -6.23 -5.95
N VAL A 206 14.94 -5.05 -5.31
CA VAL A 206 15.92 -3.99 -5.56
C VAL A 206 16.52 -3.57 -4.22
N ASN A 207 17.82 -3.73 -4.07
CA ASN A 207 18.54 -3.47 -2.83
C ASN A 207 19.71 -2.52 -3.05
N GLY A 208 19.91 -1.60 -2.12
CA GLY A 208 21.08 -0.73 -2.09
C GLY A 208 20.70 0.74 -1.92
N ILE A 209 21.49 1.62 -2.51
CA ILE A 209 21.26 3.06 -2.48
C ILE A 209 21.01 3.53 -3.91
N ALA A 210 19.91 4.24 -4.17
CA ALA A 210 19.68 4.86 -5.47
C ALA A 210 19.06 6.26 -5.32
N GLU A 211 19.53 7.18 -6.15
CA GLU A 211 18.94 8.52 -6.28
C GLU A 211 17.56 8.39 -6.90
N GLN A 212 17.45 7.53 -7.91
CA GLN A 212 16.19 7.30 -8.58
C GLN A 212 16.14 5.90 -9.17
N VAL A 213 15.04 5.20 -8.93
CA VAL A 213 14.70 3.94 -9.59
C VAL A 213 13.44 4.13 -10.42
N ARG A 214 13.55 3.96 -11.73
CA ARG A 214 12.42 3.98 -12.67
C ARG A 214 12.18 2.58 -13.19
N LEU A 215 10.96 2.07 -13.00
CA LEU A 215 10.57 0.75 -13.48
C LEU A 215 9.44 0.90 -14.49
N ASN A 216 9.57 0.25 -15.64
CA ASN A 216 8.56 0.20 -16.69
C ASN A 216 8.26 -1.25 -17.07
N ASN A 217 7.00 -1.70 -16.94
CA ASN A 217 6.60 -3.10 -17.18
C ASN A 217 7.45 -4.12 -16.37
N CYS A 218 7.61 -3.88 -15.07
CA CYS A 218 8.43 -4.72 -14.18
C CYS A 218 7.61 -5.21 -12.97
N GLY A 219 8.06 -6.30 -12.34
CA GLY A 219 7.61 -6.72 -11.01
C GLY A 219 6.21 -7.35 -10.94
N GLU A 220 5.84 -8.15 -11.94
CA GLU A 220 4.48 -8.69 -12.17
C GLU A 220 3.77 -9.29 -10.93
N ASN A 221 4.54 -9.75 -9.93
CA ASN A 221 3.98 -10.36 -8.71
C ASN A 221 4.32 -9.60 -7.44
N GLN A 222 5.61 -9.45 -7.17
CA GLN A 222 6.09 -8.85 -5.94
C GLN A 222 7.26 -7.95 -6.29
N LEU A 223 7.36 -6.82 -5.61
CA LEU A 223 8.47 -5.90 -5.72
C LEU A 223 8.85 -5.40 -4.33
N VAL A 224 10.09 -5.62 -3.93
CA VAL A 224 10.61 -5.25 -2.63
C VAL A 224 11.82 -4.34 -2.82
N PHE A 225 11.76 -3.16 -2.21
CA PHE A 225 12.85 -2.21 -2.15
C PHE A 225 13.45 -2.20 -0.74
N THR A 226 14.74 -2.55 -0.64
CA THR A 226 15.51 -2.43 0.60
C THR A 226 16.67 -1.44 0.44
N GLY A 227 17.15 -0.92 1.55
CA GLY A 227 18.11 0.19 1.56
C GLY A 227 17.43 1.56 1.36
N ILE A 228 18.13 2.51 0.75
CA ILE A 228 17.70 3.92 0.65
C ILE A 228 17.42 4.28 -0.80
N GLN A 229 16.15 4.52 -1.13
CA GLN A 229 15.72 4.89 -2.48
C GLN A 229 15.10 6.30 -2.46
N TYR A 230 15.80 7.33 -2.93
CA TYR A 230 15.23 8.69 -2.82
C TYR A 230 13.93 8.83 -3.62
N LEU A 231 13.92 8.39 -4.88
CA LEU A 231 12.75 8.44 -5.76
C LEU A 231 12.49 7.09 -6.44
N ILE A 232 11.26 6.57 -6.31
CA ILE A 232 10.79 5.39 -7.04
C ILE A 232 9.70 5.82 -8.01
N ASP A 233 9.84 5.52 -9.31
CA ASP A 233 8.82 5.80 -10.34
C ASP A 233 8.39 4.48 -11.00
N LEU A 234 7.12 4.14 -10.89
CA LEU A 234 6.52 2.93 -11.45
C LEU A 234 5.61 3.31 -12.61
N THR A 235 5.92 2.84 -13.81
CA THR A 235 5.17 3.12 -15.04
C THR A 235 4.72 1.81 -15.68
N ASP A 236 3.42 1.67 -15.98
CA ASP A 236 2.85 0.45 -16.57
C ASP A 236 3.21 -0.85 -15.80
N CYS A 237 3.43 -0.78 -14.49
CA CYS A 237 3.79 -1.95 -13.67
C CYS A 237 2.54 -2.57 -13.03
N CYS A 238 2.29 -3.85 -13.25
CA CYS A 238 1.21 -4.61 -12.60
C CYS A 238 1.79 -5.41 -11.41
N ILE A 239 1.77 -4.88 -10.19
CA ILE A 239 2.46 -5.46 -9.04
C ILE A 239 1.45 -5.87 -7.96
N HIS A 240 1.35 -7.16 -7.64
CA HIS A 240 0.44 -7.59 -6.57
C HIS A 240 0.91 -7.22 -5.15
N ARG A 241 2.23 -7.14 -4.91
CA ARG A 241 2.80 -6.81 -3.59
C ARG A 241 4.01 -5.89 -3.69
N LEU A 242 3.88 -4.67 -3.18
CA LEU A 242 4.95 -3.70 -3.06
C LEU A 242 5.38 -3.58 -1.58
N THR A 243 6.69 -3.62 -1.33
CA THR A 243 7.27 -3.30 -0.01
C THR A 243 8.41 -2.33 -0.21
N ILE A 244 8.39 -1.21 0.52
CA ILE A 244 9.43 -0.19 0.48
C ILE A 244 9.96 -0.01 1.89
N GLU A 245 11.26 -0.19 2.09
CA GLU A 245 11.91 0.05 3.39
C GLU A 245 12.11 1.55 3.65
N ASN A 246 12.63 2.29 2.67
CA ASN A 246 12.86 3.72 2.79
C ASN A 246 12.80 4.42 1.43
N ALA A 247 11.88 5.37 1.28
CA ALA A 247 11.87 6.29 0.14
C ALA A 247 11.33 7.68 0.46
N GLU A 248 11.80 8.71 -0.24
CA GLU A 248 11.26 10.07 -0.11
C GLU A 248 10.04 10.30 -1.00
N LEU A 249 10.07 9.74 -2.22
CA LEU A 249 9.01 9.93 -3.21
C LEU A 249 8.69 8.63 -3.97
N LEU A 250 7.39 8.33 -4.08
CA LEU A 250 6.84 7.30 -4.96
C LEU A 250 5.95 7.93 -6.04
N GLY A 251 6.34 7.75 -7.30
CA GLY A 251 5.54 8.04 -8.49
C GLY A 251 4.90 6.77 -9.02
N VAL A 252 3.60 6.81 -9.33
CA VAL A 252 2.89 5.71 -10.00
C VAL A 252 2.12 6.28 -11.18
N ARG A 253 2.39 5.77 -12.40
CA ARG A 253 1.87 6.32 -13.66
C ARG A 253 1.52 5.23 -14.67
N GLY A 254 0.86 5.62 -15.75
CA GLY A 254 0.44 4.71 -16.82
C GLY A 254 -0.67 3.75 -16.37
N LYS A 255 -0.67 2.53 -16.91
CA LYS A 255 -1.55 1.41 -16.57
C LYS A 255 -1.00 0.58 -15.39
N SER A 256 -0.32 1.23 -14.45
CA SER A 256 0.19 0.56 -13.26
C SER A 256 -0.95 0.15 -12.33
N TYR A 257 -0.80 -1.00 -11.68
CA TYR A 257 -1.76 -1.55 -10.72
C TYR A 257 -1.00 -2.08 -9.49
N LEU A 258 -1.48 -1.78 -8.28
CA LEU A 258 -0.89 -2.24 -7.01
C LEU A 258 -1.97 -2.85 -6.08
N ASP A 259 -1.95 -4.15 -5.77
CA ASP A 259 -2.97 -4.74 -4.86
C ASP A 259 -2.64 -4.50 -3.37
N ARG A 260 -1.36 -4.57 -3.01
CA ARG A 260 -0.88 -4.45 -1.62
C ARG A 260 0.42 -3.68 -1.60
N ALA A 261 0.47 -2.58 -0.86
CA ALA A 261 1.69 -1.80 -0.69
C ALA A 261 1.99 -1.53 0.79
N ASP A 262 3.20 -1.91 1.23
CA ASP A 262 3.80 -1.52 2.50
C ASP A 262 4.80 -0.40 2.21
N ILE A 263 4.45 0.83 2.56
CA ILE A 263 5.19 2.05 2.22
C ILE A 263 5.46 2.82 3.51
N PRO A 264 6.67 3.37 3.71
CA PRO A 264 6.99 4.22 4.85
C PRO A 264 6.10 5.47 4.86
N THR A 265 5.71 5.91 6.06
CA THR A 265 4.78 7.05 6.20
C THR A 265 5.36 8.39 5.79
N HIS A 266 6.69 8.53 5.75
CA HIS A 266 7.34 9.74 5.28
C HIS A 266 7.43 9.84 3.75
N THR A 267 7.15 8.75 3.02
CA THR A 267 7.20 8.73 1.56
C THR A 267 6.05 9.55 0.98
N LYS A 268 6.40 10.59 0.21
CA LYS A 268 5.43 11.38 -0.55
C LYS A 268 4.97 10.58 -1.78
N MET A 269 3.71 10.71 -2.18
CA MET A 269 3.21 10.10 -3.41
C MET A 269 2.87 11.16 -4.45
N THR A 270 3.31 10.99 -5.69
CA THR A 270 2.98 11.91 -6.80
C THR A 270 2.35 11.16 -7.97
N THR A 271 1.36 11.82 -8.61
CA THR A 271 0.50 11.38 -9.75
C THR A 271 -0.62 10.36 -9.43
N MET A 272 -1.88 10.75 -9.72
CA MET A 272 -3.14 10.08 -9.33
C MET A 272 -4.12 9.84 -10.51
N SER A 273 -3.72 9.98 -11.79
CA SER A 273 -4.71 10.15 -12.86
C SER A 273 -5.36 8.89 -13.44
N MET A 274 -4.87 7.66 -13.18
CA MET A 274 -5.53 6.42 -13.64
C MET A 274 -5.28 5.22 -12.71
N ILE A 275 -5.49 5.38 -11.41
CA ILE A 275 -5.48 4.27 -10.46
C ILE A 275 -6.89 3.65 -10.45
N ASN A 276 -7.10 2.60 -11.23
CA ASN A 276 -8.30 1.77 -11.11
C ASN A 276 -8.05 0.68 -10.05
N GLY A 277 -8.58 0.92 -8.84
CA GLY A 277 -8.59 -0.02 -7.73
C GLY A 277 -7.48 0.22 -6.69
N ASP A 278 -7.89 0.60 -5.47
CA ASP A 278 -7.22 0.24 -4.20
C ASP A 278 -5.72 0.56 -4.00
N VAL A 279 -5.14 1.58 -4.63
CA VAL A 279 -3.79 2.04 -4.24
C VAL A 279 -3.89 3.04 -3.10
N PHE A 280 -4.19 2.51 -1.92
CA PHE A 280 -3.87 3.16 -0.66
C PHE A 280 -2.77 2.33 0.01
N PRO A 281 -1.74 2.95 0.62
CA PRO A 281 -0.78 2.19 1.42
C PRO A 281 -1.58 1.33 2.41
N ARG A 282 -1.39 0.00 2.33
CA ARG A 282 -1.99 -0.91 3.30
C ARG A 282 -1.17 -0.79 4.56
N ILE A 283 -1.53 0.20 5.35
CA ILE A 283 -1.10 0.37 6.73
C ILE A 283 -1.42 -0.93 7.47
N ASN A 284 -0.40 -1.70 7.79
CA ASN A 284 -0.54 -2.94 8.53
C ASN A 284 -0.24 -2.70 10.02
N GLU A 285 -0.44 -3.73 10.85
CA GLU A 285 -0.18 -3.65 12.30
C GLU A 285 1.26 -3.23 12.60
N GLY A 286 2.22 -3.74 11.84
CA GLY A 286 3.63 -3.39 11.95
C GLY A 286 3.87 -1.91 11.68
N THR A 287 3.31 -1.37 10.59
CA THR A 287 3.42 0.06 10.26
C THR A 287 2.84 0.93 11.38
N LEU A 288 1.66 0.59 11.91
CA LEU A 288 1.05 1.36 13.01
C LEU A 288 1.81 1.24 14.33
N GLN A 289 2.29 0.05 14.68
CA GLN A 289 3.09 -0.18 15.89
C GLN A 289 4.46 0.49 15.80
N GLN A 290 5.09 0.49 14.63
CA GLN A 290 6.34 1.21 14.38
C GLN A 290 6.14 2.71 14.57
N LEU A 291 5.06 3.28 14.03
CA LEU A 291 4.76 4.71 14.23
C LEU A 291 4.48 5.03 15.70
N LEU A 292 3.78 4.15 16.42
CA LEU A 292 3.57 4.30 17.86
C LEU A 292 4.90 4.21 18.63
N THR A 293 5.79 3.30 18.23
CA THR A 293 7.13 3.13 18.84
C THR A 293 8.02 4.34 18.54
N GLN A 294 7.96 4.89 17.33
CA GLN A 294 8.64 6.12 16.95
C GLN A 294 8.11 7.29 17.78
N PHE A 295 6.80 7.38 17.98
CA PHE A 295 6.17 8.35 18.87
C PHE A 295 6.68 8.23 20.31
N GLU A 296 6.72 7.03 20.87
CA GLU A 296 7.19 6.79 22.24
C GLU A 296 8.66 7.21 22.43
N LYS A 297 9.45 7.18 21.36
CA LYS A 297 10.87 7.55 21.33
C LYS A 297 11.14 9.00 20.89
N ALA A 298 10.13 9.72 20.39
CA ALA A 298 10.32 11.04 19.79
C ALA A 298 10.53 12.14 20.87
N PRO A 299 11.48 13.08 20.65
CA PRO A 299 11.61 14.28 21.48
C PRO A 299 10.33 15.12 21.49
N ALA A 300 10.08 15.85 22.59
CA ALA A 300 8.84 16.61 22.80
C ALA A 300 8.46 17.55 21.64
N GLN A 301 9.44 18.15 20.96
CA GLN A 301 9.23 19.06 19.83
C GLN A 301 8.79 18.34 18.54
N GLN A 302 9.15 17.06 18.36
CA GLN A 302 8.79 16.25 17.17
C GLN A 302 7.51 15.42 17.40
N ARG A 303 7.08 15.29 18.66
CA ARG A 303 5.91 14.51 19.08
C ARG A 303 4.61 14.99 18.42
N ASP A 304 4.40 16.31 18.30
CA ASP A 304 3.19 16.86 17.67
C ASP A 304 3.11 16.49 16.18
N GLN A 305 4.22 16.61 15.46
CA GLN A 305 4.29 16.25 14.05
C GLN A 305 4.08 14.74 13.85
N ALA A 306 4.70 13.91 14.68
CA ALA A 306 4.52 12.46 14.66
C ALA A 306 3.06 12.05 14.92
N ILE A 307 2.39 12.67 15.89
CA ILE A 307 0.96 12.42 16.16
C ILE A 307 0.10 12.81 14.96
N ARG A 308 0.33 13.97 14.34
CA ARG A 308 -0.43 14.37 13.15
C ARG A 308 -0.24 13.41 11.98
N GLN A 309 0.98 12.92 11.76
CA GLN A 309 1.27 11.91 10.74
C GLN A 309 0.59 10.58 11.07
N LEU A 310 0.65 10.13 12.32
CA LEU A 310 -0.03 8.92 12.79
C LEU A 310 -1.55 9.02 12.56
N LEU A 311 -2.17 10.13 12.96
CA LEU A 311 -3.61 10.36 12.79
C LEU A 311 -4.02 10.44 11.33
N GLY A 312 -3.23 11.14 10.50
CA GLY A 312 -3.45 11.18 9.04
C GLY A 312 -3.33 9.79 8.40
N THR A 313 -2.38 8.98 8.87
CA THR A 313 -2.20 7.59 8.44
C THR A 313 -3.44 6.76 8.81
N VAL A 314 -3.86 6.79 10.08
CA VAL A 314 -5.06 6.07 10.55
C VAL A 314 -6.33 6.52 9.82
N GLY A 315 -6.50 7.81 9.55
CA GLY A 315 -7.65 8.33 8.81
C GLY A 315 -7.78 7.78 7.38
N ASN A 316 -6.70 7.27 6.80
CA ASN A 316 -6.68 6.67 5.46
C ASN A 316 -6.84 5.13 5.48
N ALA A 317 -7.05 4.51 6.65
CA ALA A 317 -7.15 3.05 6.78
C ALA A 317 -8.49 2.49 6.23
N ALA A 318 -8.52 2.10 4.96
CA ALA A 318 -9.75 1.63 4.29
C ALA A 318 -10.12 0.16 4.57
N HIS A 319 -9.14 -0.73 4.80
CA HIS A 319 -9.40 -2.17 4.92
C HIS A 319 -9.78 -2.60 6.34
N SER A 320 -10.60 -3.65 6.46
CA SER A 320 -11.12 -4.15 7.75
C SER A 320 -10.05 -4.44 8.81
N LYS A 321 -8.93 -5.06 8.44
CA LYS A 321 -7.80 -5.27 9.36
C LYS A 321 -7.14 -3.96 9.77
N ALA A 322 -6.87 -3.06 8.81
CA ALA A 322 -6.29 -1.75 9.12
C ALA A 322 -7.21 -0.90 10.01
N GLN A 323 -8.53 -0.99 9.81
CA GLN A 323 -9.53 -0.36 10.65
C GLN A 323 -9.50 -0.88 12.09
N LEU A 324 -9.37 -2.19 12.28
CA LEU A 324 -9.22 -2.81 13.60
C LEU A 324 -7.98 -2.29 14.34
N TYR A 325 -6.83 -2.26 13.68
CA TYR A 325 -5.60 -1.78 14.30
C TYR A 325 -5.61 -0.27 14.50
N GLY A 326 -6.13 0.47 13.53
CA GLY A 326 -6.35 1.91 13.62
C GLY A 326 -7.23 2.27 14.82
N ILE A 327 -8.37 1.60 15.01
CA ILE A 327 -9.24 1.90 16.15
C ILE A 327 -8.61 1.57 17.51
N ARG A 328 -7.85 0.46 17.60
CA ARG A 328 -7.09 0.11 18.81
C ARG A 328 -6.06 1.18 19.15
N LEU A 329 -5.30 1.61 18.14
CA LEU A 329 -4.30 2.66 18.26
C LEU A 329 -4.93 4.00 18.67
N LEU A 330 -6.07 4.39 18.07
CA LEU A 330 -6.79 5.60 18.47
C LEU A 330 -7.26 5.53 19.93
N ALA A 331 -7.75 4.37 20.38
CA ALA A 331 -8.18 4.17 21.77
C ALA A 331 -7.01 4.32 22.75
N ASP A 332 -5.86 3.73 22.43
CA ASP A 332 -4.64 3.83 23.22
C ASP A 332 -4.09 5.27 23.25
N LEU A 333 -4.09 5.95 22.10
CA LEU A 333 -3.66 7.34 21.98
C LEU A 333 -4.57 8.27 22.77
N ALA A 334 -5.90 8.10 22.68
CA ALA A 334 -6.87 8.91 23.43
C ALA A 334 -6.66 8.77 24.94
N LYS A 335 -6.36 7.56 25.42
CA LYS A 335 -6.08 7.33 26.85
C LYS A 335 -4.85 8.08 27.34
N ARG A 336 -3.82 8.23 26.50
CA ARG A 336 -2.53 8.83 26.85
C ARG A 336 -2.47 10.33 26.60
N GLU A 337 -3.17 10.81 25.58
CA GLU A 337 -2.99 12.15 25.02
C GLU A 337 -4.31 12.93 24.85
N PRO A 338 -4.92 13.42 25.96
CA PRO A 338 -6.24 14.06 25.92
C PRO A 338 -6.34 15.30 25.02
N GLN A 339 -5.22 15.99 24.83
CA GLN A 339 -5.10 17.19 23.99
C GLN A 339 -5.38 16.96 22.50
N TYR A 340 -5.31 15.70 22.02
CA TYR A 340 -5.59 15.35 20.62
C TYR A 340 -6.96 14.72 20.39
N HIS A 341 -7.86 14.73 21.38
CA HIS A 341 -9.16 14.07 21.28
C HIS A 341 -9.99 14.50 20.05
N SER A 342 -9.94 15.79 19.68
CA SER A 342 -10.65 16.30 18.50
C SER A 342 -10.06 15.75 17.19
N GLN A 343 -8.74 15.70 17.08
CA GLN A 343 -8.04 15.16 15.92
C GLN A 343 -8.19 13.64 15.83
N ILE A 344 -8.26 12.94 16.97
CA ILE A 344 -8.55 11.50 17.03
C ILE A 344 -9.97 11.21 16.54
N LEU A 345 -10.96 12.02 16.95
CA LEU A 345 -12.34 11.90 16.47
C LEU A 345 -12.42 12.15 14.96
N GLN A 346 -11.68 13.14 14.45
CA GLN A 346 -11.58 13.43 13.02
C GLN A 346 -10.96 12.27 12.25
N ALA A 347 -9.83 11.71 12.71
CA ALA A 347 -9.19 10.56 12.07
C ALA A 347 -10.13 9.34 12.01
N ARG A 348 -10.92 9.11 13.07
CA ARG A 348 -11.95 8.06 13.06
C ARG A 348 -13.02 8.30 11.99
N ASP A 349 -13.48 9.54 11.85
CA ASP A 349 -14.50 9.91 10.86
C ASP A 349 -13.97 9.79 9.41
N ASP A 350 -12.72 10.18 9.19
CA ASP A 350 -12.07 10.07 7.89
C ASP A 350 -11.87 8.60 7.51
N MET A 351 -11.50 7.73 8.47
CA MET A 351 -11.40 6.29 8.24
C MET A 351 -12.73 5.67 7.76
N LEU A 352 -13.86 6.14 8.30
CA LEU A 352 -15.19 5.73 7.86
C LEU A 352 -15.55 6.24 6.45
N LYS A 353 -15.11 7.45 6.08
CA LYS A 353 -15.34 8.03 4.74
C LYS A 353 -14.49 7.33 3.68
N THR A 354 -13.20 7.10 3.96
CA THR A 354 -12.26 6.46 3.03
C THR A 354 -12.72 5.06 2.66
N ALA A 355 -13.21 4.28 3.64
CA ALA A 355 -13.77 2.95 3.38
C ALA A 355 -15.02 2.97 2.48
N SER A 356 -15.75 4.09 2.42
CA SER A 356 -16.92 4.26 1.56
C SER A 356 -16.57 4.62 0.13
N ASN A 357 -15.43 5.30 -0.11
CA ASN A 357 -15.05 5.79 -1.43
C ASN A 357 -14.34 4.70 -2.28
N ASN A 358 -13.77 3.67 -1.63
CA ASN A 358 -12.96 2.64 -2.28
C ASN A 358 -13.73 1.36 -2.66
N MET A 359 -15.06 1.31 -2.49
CA MET A 359 -15.88 0.14 -2.85
C MET A 359 -16.77 0.47 -4.05
N PRO A 360 -16.49 -0.07 -5.26
CA PRO A 360 -17.32 0.13 -6.44
C PRO A 360 -18.54 -0.79 -6.37
N SER A 361 -19.55 -0.41 -5.60
CA SER A 361 -20.91 -0.92 -5.82
C SER A 361 -21.94 0.00 -5.17
N GLN A 362 -22.92 0.34 -6.00
CA GLN A 362 -24.10 1.11 -5.67
C GLN A 362 -24.86 0.42 -4.52
N HIS A 363 -25.23 1.23 -3.51
CA HIS A 363 -26.03 0.85 -2.34
C HIS A 363 -25.37 -0.09 -1.32
N THR A 364 -24.87 0.47 -0.21
CA THR A 364 -25.54 0.41 1.11
C THR A 364 -24.58 0.71 2.27
N HIS A 365 -24.81 1.87 2.91
CA HIS A 365 -24.42 2.29 4.26
C HIS A 365 -22.92 2.41 4.64
N ARG A 366 -22.58 3.60 5.19
CA ARG A 366 -21.36 3.91 5.95
C ARG A 366 -21.27 3.02 7.20
N GLU A 367 -20.90 1.76 7.04
CA GLU A 367 -20.80 0.81 8.16
C GLU A 367 -19.36 0.31 8.32
N TRP A 368 -18.89 0.38 9.57
CA TRP A 368 -17.67 -0.29 10.02
C TRP A 368 -17.68 -1.77 9.65
N ARG A 369 -16.55 -2.27 9.17
CA ARG A 369 -16.35 -3.68 8.86
C ARG A 369 -15.06 -4.16 9.50
N PHE A 370 -15.17 -4.88 10.61
CA PHE A 370 -14.03 -5.59 11.18
C PHE A 370 -13.92 -7.01 10.57
N PRO A 371 -12.72 -7.62 10.59
CA PRO A 371 -12.55 -9.02 10.20
C PRO A 371 -13.47 -9.93 11.03
N ALA A 372 -14.08 -10.95 10.42
CA ALA A 372 -15.10 -11.77 11.09
C ALA A 372 -14.56 -12.54 12.32
N ASP A 373 -13.28 -12.87 12.31
CA ASP A 373 -12.52 -13.49 13.39
C ASP A 373 -12.21 -12.51 14.54
N LEU A 374 -12.06 -11.22 14.24
CA LEU A 374 -11.65 -10.18 15.19
C LEU A 374 -12.70 -9.08 15.42
N GLU A 375 -13.95 -9.37 15.05
CA GLU A 375 -15.01 -8.38 15.05
C GLU A 375 -15.33 -7.90 16.48
N LEU A 376 -15.27 -8.82 17.44
CA LEU A 376 -15.57 -8.52 18.83
C LEU A 376 -14.54 -7.56 19.43
N GLU A 377 -13.26 -7.81 19.19
CA GLU A 377 -12.18 -6.95 19.68
C GLU A 377 -12.22 -5.57 19.01
N GLY A 378 -12.60 -5.50 17.72
CA GLY A 378 -12.78 -4.24 17.02
C GLY A 378 -13.87 -3.37 17.64
N TRP A 379 -15.04 -3.96 17.91
CA TRP A 379 -16.12 -3.25 18.59
C TRP A 379 -15.76 -2.86 20.02
N GLN A 380 -15.04 -3.70 20.75
CA GLN A 380 -14.59 -3.35 22.11
C GLN A 380 -13.62 -2.17 22.10
N ALA A 381 -12.68 -2.13 21.16
CA ALA A 381 -11.76 -1.02 20.98
C ALA A 381 -12.50 0.28 20.60
N ASP A 382 -13.49 0.22 19.70
CA ASP A 382 -14.30 1.39 19.32
C ASP A 382 -15.12 1.94 20.50
N VAL A 383 -15.69 1.06 21.33
CA VAL A 383 -16.38 1.49 22.56
C VAL A 383 -15.39 2.04 23.59
N GLN A 384 -14.18 1.49 23.69
CA GLN A 384 -13.15 2.05 24.57
C GLN A 384 -12.74 3.44 24.11
N LEU A 385 -12.57 3.65 22.80
CA LEU A 385 -12.31 4.98 22.25
C LEU A 385 -13.44 5.96 22.60
N TRP A 386 -14.70 5.54 22.49
CA TRP A 386 -15.84 6.37 22.92
C TRP A 386 -15.70 6.80 24.39
N CYS A 387 -15.42 5.85 25.29
CA CYS A 387 -15.21 6.14 26.71
C CYS A 387 -14.10 7.18 26.93
N GLU A 388 -12.96 7.03 26.26
CA GLU A 388 -11.82 7.93 26.41
C GLU A 388 -12.11 9.34 25.89
N LEU A 389 -12.63 9.47 24.67
CA LEU A 389 -12.90 10.76 24.04
C LEU A 389 -13.93 11.60 24.81
N THR A 390 -14.88 10.95 25.48
CA THR A 390 -15.92 11.66 26.23
C THR A 390 -15.42 12.33 27.51
N LYS A 391 -14.18 12.06 27.94
CA LYS A 391 -13.59 12.71 29.12
C LYS A 391 -13.36 14.21 28.90
N THR A 392 -13.17 14.66 27.64
CA THR A 392 -12.98 16.08 27.32
C THR A 392 -14.21 16.71 26.65
N HIS A 393 -14.83 16.05 25.67
CA HIS A 393 -15.93 16.61 24.87
C HIS A 393 -17.18 15.73 24.87
N PRO A 394 -17.85 15.51 26.02
CA PRO A 394 -18.89 14.49 26.15
C PRO A 394 -20.07 14.68 25.20
N LYS A 395 -20.56 15.92 25.02
CA LYS A 395 -21.77 16.20 24.20
C LYS A 395 -21.56 15.94 22.71
N GLU A 396 -20.43 16.40 22.16
CA GLU A 396 -20.11 16.26 20.73
C GLU A 396 -19.84 14.79 20.39
N VAL A 397 -19.02 14.14 21.20
CA VAL A 397 -18.66 12.73 21.01
C VAL A 397 -19.89 11.83 21.16
N ASP A 398 -20.75 12.06 22.16
CA ASP A 398 -21.98 11.26 22.32
C ASP A 398 -22.94 11.45 21.14
N LYS A 399 -23.05 12.66 20.58
CA LYS A 399 -23.85 12.92 19.37
C LYS A 399 -23.31 12.13 18.17
N TYR A 400 -21.99 12.12 18.00
CA TYR A 400 -21.31 11.39 16.94
C TYR A 400 -21.52 9.87 17.06
N TYR A 401 -21.22 9.27 18.21
CA TYR A 401 -21.39 7.83 18.42
C TYR A 401 -22.85 7.37 18.37
N ARG A 402 -23.80 8.25 18.73
CA ARG A 402 -25.23 7.98 18.53
C ARG A 402 -25.61 7.81 17.06
N HIS A 403 -24.97 8.57 16.16
CA HIS A 403 -25.25 8.49 14.73
C HIS A 403 -24.53 7.31 14.05
N HIS A 404 -23.34 6.94 14.52
CA HIS A 404 -22.50 5.94 13.83
C HIS A 404 -22.47 4.55 14.48
N LEU A 405 -22.39 4.48 15.82
CA LEU A 405 -22.26 3.20 16.54
C LEU A 405 -23.62 2.68 17.01
N LEU A 406 -24.45 3.53 17.61
CA LEU A 406 -25.69 3.05 18.24
C LEU A 406 -26.74 2.54 17.25
N ARG A 407 -26.69 2.96 15.99
CA ARG A 407 -27.54 2.39 14.91
C ARG A 407 -27.25 0.90 14.67
N LEU A 408 -26.07 0.43 15.10
CA LEU A 408 -25.62 -0.95 14.98
C LEU A 408 -25.78 -1.74 16.29
N ALA A 409 -26.31 -1.12 17.35
CA ALA A 409 -26.42 -1.74 18.68
C ALA A 409 -27.34 -2.98 18.73
N HIS A 410 -28.16 -3.20 17.70
CA HIS A 410 -28.96 -4.42 17.53
C HIS A 410 -28.14 -5.63 17.08
N LYS A 411 -26.92 -5.45 16.55
CA LYS A 411 -26.03 -6.55 16.15
C LYS A 411 -25.44 -7.21 17.41
N PRO A 412 -25.46 -8.56 17.53
CA PRO A 412 -25.05 -9.28 18.74
C PRO A 412 -23.68 -8.91 19.31
N ARG A 413 -22.65 -8.81 18.45
CA ARG A 413 -21.26 -8.51 18.86
C ARG A 413 -21.10 -7.05 19.30
N VAL A 414 -21.77 -6.12 18.62
CA VAL A 414 -21.81 -4.69 19.00
C VAL A 414 -22.49 -4.51 20.36
N TYR A 415 -23.65 -5.16 20.57
CA TYR A 415 -24.35 -5.14 21.85
C TYR A 415 -23.46 -5.61 23.00
N TYR A 416 -22.78 -6.74 22.81
CA TYR A 416 -21.88 -7.28 23.82
C TYR A 416 -20.71 -6.36 24.12
N ALA A 417 -20.08 -5.77 23.10
CA ALA A 417 -19.01 -4.80 23.28
C ALA A 417 -19.49 -3.58 24.07
N LEU A 418 -20.63 -3.00 23.69
CA LEU A 418 -21.26 -1.87 24.38
C LEU A 418 -21.53 -2.18 25.85
N VAL A 419 -22.21 -3.29 26.14
CA VAL A 419 -22.52 -3.69 27.53
C VAL A 419 -21.23 -3.93 28.32
N THR A 420 -20.30 -4.69 27.76
CA THR A 420 -19.08 -5.11 28.48
C THR A 420 -18.19 -3.93 28.81
N VAL A 421 -17.85 -3.11 27.81
CA VAL A 421 -16.89 -2.02 27.95
C VAL A 421 -17.47 -0.88 28.77
N LEU A 422 -18.75 -0.52 28.57
CA LEU A 422 -19.38 0.53 29.37
C LEU A 422 -19.54 0.13 30.83
N LEU A 423 -19.79 -1.15 31.13
CA LEU A 423 -19.81 -1.66 32.51
C LEU A 423 -18.42 -1.62 33.14
N GLN A 424 -17.39 -2.10 32.42
CA GLN A 424 -16.01 -2.10 32.90
C GLN A 424 -15.51 -0.68 33.21
N ASN A 425 -15.85 0.30 32.37
CA ASN A 425 -15.48 1.71 32.54
C ASN A 425 -16.48 2.52 33.38
N GLN A 426 -17.45 1.87 34.04
CA GLN A 426 -18.50 2.48 34.88
C GLN A 426 -19.28 3.62 34.19
N GLN A 427 -19.47 3.54 32.88
CA GLN A 427 -20.17 4.53 32.06
C GLN A 427 -21.70 4.35 32.09
N TYR A 428 -22.28 4.41 33.30
CA TYR A 428 -23.68 4.05 33.55
C TYR A 428 -24.70 4.89 32.76
N GLN A 429 -24.47 6.20 32.60
CA GLN A 429 -25.37 7.07 31.84
C GLN A 429 -25.45 6.67 30.36
N ARG A 430 -24.30 6.31 29.76
CA ARG A 430 -24.22 5.83 28.38
C ARG A 430 -24.84 4.46 28.22
N LEU A 431 -24.64 3.57 29.19
CA LEU A 431 -25.29 2.26 29.19
C LEU A 431 -26.82 2.41 29.21
N VAL A 432 -27.38 3.31 30.04
CA VAL A 432 -28.82 3.63 30.02
C VAL A 432 -29.26 4.11 28.63
N LEU A 433 -28.48 4.98 27.99
CA LEU A 433 -28.78 5.49 26.66
C LEU A 433 -28.76 4.39 25.59
N VAL A 434 -27.79 3.48 25.63
CA VAL A 434 -27.70 2.30 24.76
C VAL A 434 -28.93 1.42 24.89
N LEU A 435 -29.27 1.01 26.12
CA LEU A 435 -30.39 0.10 26.37
C LEU A 435 -31.73 0.71 25.93
N ARG A 436 -31.93 2.01 26.18
CA ARG A 436 -33.12 2.74 25.73
C ARG A 436 -33.20 2.86 24.21
N ASN A 437 -32.07 3.06 23.53
CA ASN A 437 -32.04 3.16 22.07
C ASN A 437 -32.43 1.82 21.43
N ILE A 438 -31.85 0.71 21.91
CA ILE A 438 -32.20 -0.64 21.45
C ILE A 438 -33.70 -0.91 21.66
N ASP A 439 -34.25 -0.56 22.82
CA ASP A 439 -35.68 -0.66 23.13
C ASP A 439 -36.57 0.20 22.23
N ALA A 440 -36.12 1.38 21.80
CA ALA A 440 -36.87 2.28 20.95
C ALA A 440 -36.89 1.85 19.47
N GLU A 441 -35.75 1.39 18.92
CA GLU A 441 -35.64 1.01 17.50
C GLU A 441 -36.58 -0.15 17.10
N GLN A 442 -36.93 -1.03 18.03
CA GLN A 442 -37.87 -2.13 17.78
C GLN A 442 -39.31 -1.68 17.52
N ARG A 443 -39.71 -0.51 18.03
CA ARG A 443 -41.07 0.01 17.80
C ARG A 443 -41.28 0.48 16.36
N PHE A 444 -40.20 0.78 15.63
CA PHE A 444 -40.26 1.45 14.33
C PHE A 444 -39.81 0.61 13.14
N ASN A 445 -39.10 -0.52 13.31
CA ASN A 445 -38.61 -1.33 12.18
C ASN A 445 -38.68 -2.83 12.42
N ARG A 446 -39.51 -3.55 11.64
CA ARG A 446 -39.63 -5.03 11.68
C ARG A 446 -38.34 -5.77 11.29
N VAL A 447 -37.43 -5.11 10.56
CA VAL A 447 -36.21 -5.71 9.96
C VAL A 447 -35.02 -5.81 10.94
N ARG A 448 -34.99 -5.02 12.02
CA ARG A 448 -33.82 -4.90 12.94
C ARG A 448 -34.10 -5.50 14.32
N ARG A 449 -34.44 -6.78 14.37
CA ARG A 449 -34.57 -7.49 15.66
C ARG A 449 -33.19 -8.01 16.09
N MET A 450 -32.82 -7.73 17.33
CA MET A 450 -31.64 -8.32 17.96
C MET A 450 -31.83 -9.85 18.05
N ALA A 451 -30.85 -10.63 17.62
CA ALA A 451 -30.89 -12.09 17.72
C ALA A 451 -30.62 -12.50 19.18
N LEU A 452 -31.69 -12.62 19.95
CA LEU A 452 -31.67 -12.91 21.39
C LEU A 452 -31.02 -14.26 21.72
N ASN A 453 -31.15 -15.23 20.80
CA ASN A 453 -30.59 -16.57 20.93
C ASN A 453 -29.06 -16.63 20.69
N SER A 454 -28.42 -15.51 20.34
CA SER A 454 -26.96 -15.47 20.20
C SER A 454 -26.29 -15.69 21.57
N GLU A 455 -25.36 -16.64 21.62
CA GLU A 455 -24.57 -16.92 22.83
C GLU A 455 -23.91 -15.65 23.40
N VAL A 456 -23.46 -14.77 22.51
CA VAL A 456 -22.79 -13.51 22.88
C VAL A 456 -23.77 -12.53 23.55
N VAL A 457 -25.01 -12.46 23.07
CA VAL A 457 -26.08 -11.64 23.70
C VAL A 457 -26.43 -12.20 25.08
N MET A 458 -26.56 -13.52 25.20
CA MET A 458 -26.81 -14.17 26.49
C MET A 458 -25.68 -13.93 27.49
N LYS A 459 -24.41 -13.94 27.05
CA LYS A 459 -23.26 -13.56 27.88
C LYS A 459 -23.36 -12.12 28.37
N ALA A 460 -23.74 -11.17 27.51
CA ALA A 460 -23.94 -9.76 27.89
C ALA A 460 -25.08 -9.61 28.91
N MET A 461 -26.22 -10.28 28.69
CA MET A 461 -27.34 -10.25 29.63
C MET A 461 -26.98 -10.87 30.99
N ARG A 462 -26.22 -11.99 31.01
CA ARG A 462 -25.72 -12.57 32.26
C ARG A 462 -24.82 -11.61 33.02
N ARG A 463 -23.92 -10.89 32.33
CA ARG A 463 -23.10 -9.83 32.95
C ARG A 463 -23.97 -8.72 33.52
N LEU A 464 -25.04 -8.34 32.82
CA LEU A 464 -25.97 -7.33 33.31
C LEU A 464 -26.66 -7.73 34.62
N VAL A 465 -27.11 -8.97 34.71
CA VAL A 465 -27.76 -9.52 35.90
C VAL A 465 -26.76 -9.62 37.05
N LEU A 466 -25.57 -10.21 36.82
CA LEU A 466 -24.59 -10.48 37.88
C LEU A 466 -24.07 -9.24 38.63
N SER A 467 -24.25 -8.04 38.11
CA SER A 467 -23.71 -6.82 38.68
C SER A 467 -24.79 -5.81 39.12
N ILE A 468 -26.07 -6.21 39.08
CA ILE A 468 -27.20 -5.29 39.23
C ILE A 468 -27.38 -4.71 40.63
N ASP A 469 -26.94 -5.46 41.64
CA ASP A 469 -26.95 -5.13 43.06
C ASP A 469 -25.98 -3.99 43.43
N ARG A 470 -24.95 -3.78 42.60
CA ARG A 470 -23.88 -2.79 42.84
C ARG A 470 -24.12 -1.45 42.16
N TRP A 471 -25.26 -1.25 41.51
CA TRP A 471 -25.50 -0.10 40.64
C TRP A 471 -26.49 0.92 41.19
N PRO A 472 -26.42 2.18 40.71
CA PRO A 472 -27.46 3.17 41.00
C PRO A 472 -28.85 2.66 40.60
N SER A 473 -29.86 2.93 41.44
CA SER A 473 -31.24 2.47 41.23
C SER A 473 -31.83 2.84 39.86
N SER A 474 -31.38 3.96 39.27
CA SER A 474 -31.80 4.40 37.93
C SER A 474 -31.29 3.49 36.81
N LEU A 475 -30.05 3.00 36.91
CA LEU A 475 -29.47 2.03 35.99
C LEU A 475 -30.11 0.66 36.20
N ALA A 476 -30.16 0.17 37.45
CA ALA A 476 -30.78 -1.11 37.78
C ALA A 476 -32.22 -1.20 37.26
N ARG A 477 -33.01 -0.14 37.43
CA ARG A 477 -34.38 -0.05 36.87
C ARG A 477 -34.41 -0.17 35.34
N THR A 478 -33.48 0.50 34.65
CA THR A 478 -33.41 0.44 33.18
C THR A 478 -33.00 -0.94 32.71
N VAL A 479 -32.03 -1.57 33.38
CA VAL A 479 -31.54 -2.91 33.06
C VAL A 479 -32.63 -3.97 33.26
N ILE A 480 -33.31 -4.00 34.42
CA ILE A 480 -34.39 -4.95 34.68
C ILE A 480 -35.50 -4.80 33.62
N SER A 481 -35.90 -3.57 33.30
CA SER A 481 -36.92 -3.33 32.28
C SER A 481 -36.47 -3.81 30.89
N HIS A 482 -35.22 -3.53 30.50
CA HIS A 482 -34.68 -4.01 29.23
C HIS A 482 -34.64 -5.54 29.18
N LEU A 483 -34.15 -6.19 30.24
CA LEU A 483 -34.07 -7.65 30.36
C LEU A 483 -35.46 -8.29 30.25
N PHE A 484 -36.47 -7.77 30.96
CA PHE A 484 -37.85 -8.30 30.88
C PHE A 484 -38.53 -8.07 29.52
N LYS A 485 -38.22 -6.99 28.82
CA LYS A 485 -38.71 -6.79 27.44
C LYS A 485 -38.08 -7.76 26.45
N ARG A 486 -36.84 -8.20 26.70
CA ARG A 486 -36.02 -8.96 25.75
C ARG A 486 -35.90 -10.43 26.06
N CYS A 487 -36.29 -10.86 27.25
CA CYS A 487 -36.29 -12.27 27.61
C CYS A 487 -37.46 -12.99 26.96
N ASP A 488 -37.21 -14.17 26.42
CA ASP A 488 -38.25 -15.06 25.91
C ASP A 488 -39.13 -15.55 27.06
N ALA A 489 -40.39 -15.85 26.75
CA ALA A 489 -41.39 -16.25 27.75
C ALA A 489 -40.95 -17.50 28.55
N SER A 490 -40.25 -18.42 27.90
CA SER A 490 -39.72 -19.65 28.51
C SER A 490 -38.61 -19.42 29.53
N ASP A 491 -37.79 -18.39 29.33
CA ASP A 491 -36.63 -18.09 30.18
C ASP A 491 -36.96 -17.08 31.29
N LEU A 492 -38.11 -16.41 31.16
CA LEU A 492 -38.58 -15.37 32.07
C LEU A 492 -38.67 -15.83 33.54
N PRO A 493 -39.17 -17.04 33.87
CA PRO A 493 -39.18 -17.54 35.25
C PRO A 493 -37.78 -17.58 35.87
N LEU A 494 -36.79 -18.11 35.13
CA LEU A 494 -35.43 -18.30 35.62
C LEU A 494 -34.71 -16.95 35.78
N LEU A 495 -34.83 -16.07 34.79
CA LEU A 495 -34.29 -14.71 34.86
C LEU A 495 -34.94 -13.90 35.98
N GLY A 496 -36.27 -13.96 36.09
CA GLY A 496 -37.05 -13.26 37.09
C GLY A 496 -36.67 -13.67 38.52
N ASN A 497 -36.53 -14.96 38.79
CA ASN A 497 -36.09 -15.46 40.09
C ASN A 497 -34.67 -14.98 40.45
N LYS A 498 -33.77 -14.94 39.46
CA LYS A 498 -32.40 -14.43 39.67
C LYS A 498 -32.37 -12.92 39.93
N LEU A 499 -33.23 -12.15 39.26
CA LEU A 499 -33.38 -10.71 39.52
C LEU A 499 -34.05 -10.44 40.86
N LEU A 500 -35.00 -11.29 41.28
CA LEU A 500 -35.63 -11.21 42.60
C LEU A 500 -34.63 -11.45 43.73
N SER A 501 -33.65 -12.36 43.55
CA SER A 501 -32.62 -12.59 44.58
C SER A 501 -31.62 -11.44 44.69
N GLN A 502 -31.36 -10.70 43.62
CA GLN A 502 -30.38 -9.61 43.61
C GLN A 502 -30.99 -8.22 43.86
N ALA A 503 -32.19 -7.95 43.34
CA ALA A 503 -32.85 -6.65 43.41
C ALA A 503 -34.38 -6.80 43.59
N PRO A 504 -34.86 -7.34 44.73
CA PRO A 504 -36.24 -7.79 44.92
C PRO A 504 -37.29 -6.69 44.71
N GLN A 505 -37.12 -5.55 45.38
CA GLN A 505 -38.12 -4.47 45.35
C GLN A 505 -38.28 -3.84 43.96
N LEU A 506 -37.15 -3.57 43.28
CA LEU A 506 -37.15 -3.02 41.92
C LEU A 506 -37.70 -4.04 40.92
N THR A 507 -37.33 -5.30 41.06
CA THR A 507 -37.81 -6.39 40.19
C THR A 507 -39.31 -6.54 40.28
N ARG A 508 -39.89 -6.57 41.49
CA ARG A 508 -41.34 -6.64 41.68
C ARG A 508 -42.08 -5.46 41.04
N LYS A 509 -41.58 -4.23 41.28
CA LYS A 509 -42.18 -3.01 40.73
C LYS A 509 -42.18 -3.01 39.20
N ILE A 510 -41.09 -3.45 38.58
CA ILE A 510 -40.97 -3.47 37.12
C ILE A 510 -41.74 -4.65 36.52
N ALA A 511 -41.78 -5.81 37.18
CA ALA A 511 -42.60 -6.94 36.76
C ALA A 511 -44.08 -6.55 36.69
N LEU A 512 -44.59 -5.83 37.70
CA LEU A 512 -45.97 -5.28 37.68
C LEU A 512 -46.20 -4.34 36.49
N GLN A 513 -45.21 -3.51 36.16
CA GLN A 513 -45.27 -2.62 34.99
C GLN A 513 -45.20 -3.40 33.66
N MET A 514 -44.49 -4.52 33.60
CA MET A 514 -44.39 -5.36 32.40
C MET A 514 -45.61 -6.24 32.18
N ALA A 515 -46.33 -6.62 33.25
CA ALA A 515 -47.57 -7.40 33.15
C ALA A 515 -48.64 -6.73 32.29
N SER A 516 -48.69 -5.39 32.26
CA SER A 516 -49.57 -4.63 31.38
C SER A 516 -49.01 -4.41 29.96
N GLN A 517 -47.69 -4.50 29.78
CA GLN A 517 -47.03 -4.25 28.49
C GLN A 517 -46.80 -5.52 27.66
N ARG A 518 -46.81 -6.70 28.30
CA ARG A 518 -46.60 -8.02 27.70
C ARG A 518 -47.71 -8.99 28.16
N PRO A 519 -48.93 -8.86 27.62
CA PRO A 519 -50.08 -9.65 28.07
C PRO A 519 -49.86 -11.17 27.93
N GLU A 520 -49.05 -11.60 26.96
CA GLU A 520 -48.68 -13.00 26.73
C GLU A 520 -47.88 -13.63 27.89
N CYS A 521 -47.18 -12.81 28.68
CA CYS A 521 -46.40 -13.22 29.84
C CYS A 521 -47.00 -12.74 31.17
N ARG A 522 -48.26 -12.26 31.15
CA ARG A 522 -48.88 -11.54 32.27
C ARG A 522 -48.86 -12.36 33.56
N THR A 523 -49.19 -13.65 33.50
CA THR A 523 -49.24 -14.54 34.66
C THR A 523 -47.87 -14.66 35.33
N THR A 524 -46.82 -14.89 34.55
CA THR A 524 -45.42 -14.97 35.05
C THR A 524 -44.96 -13.65 35.64
N PHE A 525 -45.28 -12.52 35.00
CA PHE A 525 -44.94 -11.20 35.54
C PHE A 525 -45.69 -10.86 36.84
N MET A 526 -46.98 -11.23 36.94
CA MET A 526 -47.74 -11.07 38.17
C MET A 526 -47.19 -11.95 39.29
N ALA A 527 -46.83 -13.20 39.00
CA ALA A 527 -46.16 -14.09 39.97
C ALA A 527 -44.84 -13.49 40.49
N LEU A 528 -44.00 -12.99 39.59
CA LEU A 528 -42.76 -12.30 39.95
C LEU A 528 -43.01 -11.01 40.76
N ALA A 529 -44.07 -10.26 40.47
CA ALA A 529 -44.45 -9.05 41.20
C ALA A 529 -44.92 -9.35 42.63
N LEU A 530 -45.67 -10.43 42.81
CA LEU A 530 -46.17 -10.90 44.11
C LEU A 530 -45.09 -11.64 44.92
N GLY A 531 -43.97 -12.01 44.28
CA GLY A 531 -42.89 -12.75 44.93
C GLY A 531 -43.18 -14.25 45.11
N THR A 532 -44.19 -14.76 44.41
CA THR A 532 -44.50 -16.20 44.33
C THR A 532 -43.60 -16.80 43.24
N THR A 533 -42.83 -17.84 43.54
CA THR A 533 -41.99 -18.53 42.56
C THR A 533 -42.88 -19.06 41.42
N PRO A 534 -42.68 -18.63 40.16
CA PRO A 534 -43.39 -19.21 39.04
C PRO A 534 -42.97 -20.67 38.91
N THR A 535 -43.85 -21.59 39.30
CA THR A 535 -43.70 -23.03 39.09
C THR A 535 -43.73 -23.31 37.59
N LYS A 536 -42.79 -24.12 37.10
CA LYS A 536 -42.90 -24.77 35.79
C LYS A 536 -44.15 -25.65 35.85
N GLU A 537 -45.28 -25.18 35.32
CA GLU A 537 -46.37 -26.10 34.98
C GLU A 537 -45.87 -26.96 33.82
N LEU A 538 -45.66 -28.24 34.10
CA LEU A 538 -45.54 -29.27 33.08
C LEU A 538 -46.84 -29.26 32.27
N SER A 539 -46.76 -28.82 31.02
CA SER A 539 -47.78 -29.09 30.02
C SER A 539 -47.86 -30.60 29.80
N ASN A 540 -48.83 -31.24 30.45
CA ASN A 540 -49.46 -32.48 30.01
C ASN A 540 -50.95 -32.19 29.88
N VAL A 541 -51.38 -31.77 28.70
CA VAL A 541 -52.48 -32.33 27.86
C VAL A 541 -52.31 -31.74 26.46
#